data_AF-A0A7W9FM01-F1
#
_entry.id   AF-A0A7W9FM01-F1
#
_cell.length_a   1.000
_cell.length_b   1.000
_cell.length_c   1.000
_cell.angle_alpha   90.00
_cell.angle_beta   90.00
_cell.angle_gamma   90.00
#
_symmetry.space_group_name_H-M   'P 1'
#
loop_
_entity.id
_entity.type
_entity.pdbx_description
1 polymer ?
#
loop_
_entity_poly.entity_id
_entity_poly.type
_entity_poly.pdbx_seq_one_letter_code
_entity_poly.pdbx_strand_id
1 'polypeptide(L)'
;MTRAAATNNPYAEAEALALRALDLALAAVGSGEAHLVSDAAVRRLMTAAVKLYAAKADGEARSFRALEGRYDEVVRPTEALTAVTEVLRALRLGPVEFGLWSRRRPEDYHETGAGER
;
A
#
# COMPACT_ATOMS: atom_id res chain seq x y z
N MET A 1 -42.00 9.00 5.38
CA MET A 1 -40.74 9.62 5.86
C MET A 1 -39.66 8.56 5.84
N THR A 2 -38.55 8.91 5.18
CA THR A 2 -37.51 8.06 4.59
C THR A 2 -36.80 7.16 5.59
N ARG A 3 -36.82 5.84 5.35
CA ARG A 3 -35.95 4.86 6.01
C ARG A 3 -34.51 5.18 5.61
N ALA A 4 -33.67 5.62 6.54
CA ALA A 4 -32.24 5.75 6.31
C ALA A 4 -31.73 4.37 5.85
N ALA A 5 -31.31 4.28 4.59
CA ALA A 5 -30.59 3.13 4.10
C ALA A 5 -29.28 3.10 4.87
N ALA A 6 -29.21 2.28 5.92
CA ALA A 6 -27.94 1.90 6.51
C ALA A 6 -27.10 1.32 5.37
N THR A 7 -26.10 2.08 4.92
CA THR A 7 -25.10 1.64 3.97
C THR A 7 -24.35 0.51 4.64
N ASN A 8 -24.82 -0.73 4.44
CA ASN A 8 -24.22 -1.93 5.03
C ASN A 8 -22.92 -2.22 4.28
N ASN A 9 -21.88 -1.42 4.53
CA ASN A 9 -20.55 -1.65 3.99
C ASN A 9 -20.00 -2.92 4.65
N PRO A 10 -19.91 -4.05 3.94
CA PRO A 10 -19.45 -5.31 4.53
C PRO A 10 -17.96 -5.25 4.95
N TYR A 11 -17.26 -4.18 4.56
CA TYR A 11 -15.85 -3.94 4.86
C TYR A 11 -15.63 -2.78 5.83
N ALA A 12 -16.68 -2.28 6.51
CA ALA A 12 -16.54 -1.17 7.46
C ALA A 12 -15.54 -1.45 8.59
N GLU A 13 -15.45 -2.71 9.02
CA GLU A 13 -14.49 -3.15 10.04
C GLU A 13 -13.02 -2.98 9.60
N ALA A 14 -12.75 -2.93 8.29
CA ALA A 14 -11.40 -2.77 7.77
C ALA A 14 -10.76 -1.44 8.19
N GLU A 15 -11.56 -0.37 8.36
CA GLU A 15 -11.06 0.93 8.81
C GLU A 15 -10.57 0.87 10.27
N ALA A 16 -11.37 0.27 11.16
CA ALA A 16 -11.00 0.10 12.56
C ALA A 16 -9.79 -0.85 12.72
N LEU A 17 -9.76 -1.92 11.93
CA LEU A 17 -8.63 -2.86 11.94
C LEU A 17 -7.34 -2.19 11.43
N ALA A 18 -7.42 -1.36 10.39
CA ALA A 18 -6.27 -0.65 9.85
C ALA A 18 -5.63 0.29 10.90
N LEU A 19 -6.46 1.08 11.58
CA LEU A 19 -6.00 1.95 12.68
C LEU A 19 -5.35 1.11 13.80
N ARG A 20 -6.04 0.06 14.25
CA ARG A 20 -5.53 -0.78 15.34
C ARG A 20 -4.23 -1.49 14.96
N ALA A 21 -4.10 -1.96 13.72
CA ALA A 21 -2.91 -2.61 13.23
C ALA A 21 -1.72 -1.65 13.19
N LEU A 22 -1.93 -0.41 12.73
CA LEU A 22 -0.90 0.62 12.72
C LEU A 22 -0.44 0.98 14.14
N ASP A 23 -1.37 1.22 15.07
CA ASP A 23 -1.05 1.54 16.46
C ASP A 23 -0.21 0.43 17.13
N LEU A 24 -0.59 -0.83 16.93
CA LEU A 24 0.14 -1.97 17.48
C LEU A 24 1.53 -2.11 16.85
N ALA A 25 1.65 -1.88 15.54
CA ALA A 25 2.93 -1.94 14.84
C ALA A 25 3.88 -0.84 15.34
N LEU A 26 3.40 0.41 15.43
CA LEU A 26 4.20 1.53 15.93
C LEU A 26 4.61 1.33 17.39
N ALA A 27 3.71 0.83 18.24
CA ALA A 27 4.03 0.53 19.63
C ALA A 27 5.10 -0.57 19.73
N ALA A 28 4.94 -1.69 19.02
CA ALA A 28 5.88 -2.81 19.07
C ALA A 28 7.26 -2.44 18.51
N VAL A 29 7.32 -1.63 17.44
CA VAL A 29 8.59 -1.12 16.92
C VAL A 29 9.22 -0.14 17.90
N GLY A 30 8.44 0.79 18.45
CA GLY A 30 8.89 1.80 19.41
C GLY A 30 9.41 1.21 20.73
N SER A 31 8.85 0.08 21.17
CA SER A 31 9.31 -0.65 22.37
C SER A 31 10.40 -1.68 22.09
N GLY A 32 10.78 -1.92 20.82
CA GLY A 32 11.73 -2.99 20.45
C GLY A 32 11.17 -4.41 20.56
N GLU A 33 9.85 -4.55 20.68
CA GLU A 33 9.14 -5.82 20.88
C GLU A 33 8.48 -6.36 19.60
N ALA A 34 8.93 -5.89 18.43
CA ALA A 34 8.41 -6.34 17.13
C ALA A 34 8.43 -7.88 16.96
N HIS A 35 9.38 -8.57 17.61
CA HIS A 35 9.47 -10.03 17.61
C HIS A 35 8.28 -10.75 18.26
N LEU A 36 7.46 -10.06 19.06
CA LEU A 36 6.22 -10.60 19.62
C LEU A 36 5.10 -10.70 18.57
N VAL A 37 5.20 -9.95 17.46
CA VAL A 37 4.27 -10.06 16.35
C VAL A 37 4.75 -11.16 15.41
N SER A 38 3.96 -12.23 15.30
CA SER A 38 4.34 -13.36 14.44
C SER A 38 4.55 -12.95 12.98
N ASP A 39 5.54 -13.55 12.31
CA ASP A 39 5.77 -13.34 10.87
C ASP A 39 4.51 -13.60 10.03
N ALA A 40 3.68 -14.57 10.46
CA ALA A 40 2.45 -14.90 9.77
C ALA A 40 1.40 -13.77 9.86
N ALA A 41 1.38 -13.01 10.94
CA ALA A 41 0.55 -11.82 11.06
C ALA A 41 1.08 -10.70 10.15
N VAL A 42 2.39 -10.43 10.21
CA VAL A 42 3.05 -9.42 9.35
C VAL A 42 2.80 -9.70 7.87
N ARG A 43 2.97 -10.96 7.43
CA ARG A 43 2.68 -11.37 6.03
C ARG A 43 1.24 -11.10 5.62
N ARG A 44 0.26 -11.37 6.50
CA ARG A 44 -1.17 -11.14 6.21
C ARG A 44 -1.46 -9.64 6.09
N LEU A 45 -0.92 -8.81 7.00
CA LEU A 45 -1.07 -7.36 6.96
C LEU A 45 -0.48 -6.78 5.66
N MET A 46 0.76 -7.16 5.33
CA MET A 46 1.41 -6.73 4.09
C MET A 46 0.63 -7.17 2.84
N THR A 47 0.15 -8.43 2.81
CA THR A 47 -0.65 -8.94 1.69
C THR A 47 -1.94 -8.16 1.51
N ALA A 48 -2.66 -7.89 2.60
CA ALA A 48 -3.90 -7.11 2.57
C ALA A 48 -3.66 -5.67 2.09
N ALA A 49 -2.64 -5.00 2.65
CA ALA A 49 -2.29 -3.64 2.28
C ALA A 49 -1.91 -3.52 0.80
N VAL A 50 -1.03 -4.39 0.29
CA VAL A 50 -0.62 -4.38 -1.12
C VAL A 50 -1.81 -4.64 -2.06
N LYS A 51 -2.66 -5.63 -1.75
CA LYS A 51 -3.85 -5.95 -2.56
C LYS A 51 -4.84 -4.78 -2.60
N LEU A 52 -5.13 -4.16 -1.46
CA LEU A 52 -6.06 -3.03 -1.37
C LEU A 52 -5.50 -1.77 -2.03
N TYR A 53 -4.21 -1.47 -1.81
CA TYR A 53 -3.57 -0.31 -2.41
C TYR A 53 -3.52 -0.43 -3.93
N ALA A 54 -3.05 -1.56 -4.47
CA ALA A 54 -3.01 -1.79 -5.92
C ALA A 54 -4.41 -1.64 -6.56
N ALA A 55 -5.44 -2.24 -5.96
CA ALA A 55 -6.81 -2.13 -6.47
C ALA A 55 -7.32 -0.67 -6.52
N LYS A 56 -6.98 0.15 -5.52
CA LYS A 56 -7.41 1.56 -5.44
C LYS A 56 -6.57 2.49 -6.32
N ALA A 57 -5.27 2.24 -6.41
CA ALA A 57 -4.35 3.04 -7.22
C ALA A 57 -4.59 2.81 -8.72
N ASP A 58 -4.74 1.54 -9.14
CA ASP A 58 -4.96 1.19 -10.55
C ASP A 58 -6.41 1.44 -10.98
N GLY A 59 -7.38 1.07 -10.14
CA GLY A 59 -8.80 1.04 -10.51
C GLY A 59 -9.51 2.39 -10.51
N GLU A 60 -8.99 3.39 -9.80
CA GLU A 60 -9.68 4.66 -9.61
C GLU A 60 -8.89 5.87 -10.12
N ALA A 61 -7.73 5.66 -10.78
CA ALA A 61 -6.79 6.72 -11.18
C ALA A 61 -6.47 7.69 -10.03
N ARG A 62 -6.57 7.21 -8.79
CA ARG A 62 -6.34 8.02 -7.58
C ARG A 62 -4.88 7.90 -7.19
N SER A 63 -4.17 9.02 -7.29
CA SER A 63 -2.87 9.15 -6.63
C SER A 63 -3.11 9.59 -5.19
N PHE A 64 -3.16 8.62 -4.27
CA PHE A 64 -3.10 8.87 -2.83
C PHE A 64 -1.82 8.28 -2.27
N ARG A 65 -1.36 8.80 -1.13
CA ARG A 65 -0.10 8.36 -0.54
C ARG A 65 -0.19 6.91 -0.10
N ALA A 66 0.84 6.13 -0.41
CA ALA A 66 0.94 4.73 0.01
C ALA A 66 1.20 4.55 1.51
N LEU A 67 1.78 5.57 2.16
CA LEU A 67 2.22 5.53 3.55
C LEU A 67 1.70 6.76 4.30
N GLU A 68 1.49 6.60 5.61
CA GLU A 68 1.11 7.67 6.54
C GLU A 68 2.25 8.68 6.78
N GLY A 69 1.88 9.88 7.23
CA GLY A 69 2.81 10.96 7.56
C GLY A 69 3.34 11.72 6.34
N ARG A 70 4.34 12.58 6.60
CA ARG A 70 5.12 13.28 5.56
C ARG A 70 6.56 12.82 5.60
N TYR A 71 7.15 12.61 4.43
CA TYR A 71 8.54 12.21 4.28
C TYR A 71 8.87 10.95 5.12
N ASP A 72 9.74 11.09 6.12
CA ASP A 72 10.24 10.03 6.99
C ASP A 72 9.65 10.06 8.42
N GLU A 73 8.56 10.82 8.63
CA GLU A 73 7.91 10.96 9.94
C GLU A 73 7.43 9.62 10.53
N VAL A 74 6.97 8.70 9.67
CA VAL A 74 6.38 7.42 10.10
C VAL A 74 7.19 6.22 9.61
N VAL A 75 7.63 6.25 8.35
CA VAL A 75 8.44 5.19 7.73
C VAL A 75 9.74 5.78 7.23
N ARG A 76 10.86 5.28 7.73
CA ARG A 76 12.19 5.72 7.30
C ARG A 76 12.50 5.20 5.89
N PRO A 77 13.33 5.90 5.11
CA PRO A 77 13.71 5.45 3.77
C PRO A 77 14.30 4.04 3.73
N THR A 78 15.09 3.65 4.74
CA THR A 78 15.69 2.32 4.84
C THR A 78 14.67 1.22 5.14
N GLU A 79 13.63 1.52 5.93
CA GLU A 79 12.54 0.60 6.23
C GLU A 79 11.71 0.34 4.97
N ALA A 80 11.38 1.40 4.23
CA ALA A 80 10.69 1.30 2.95
C ALA A 80 11.49 0.47 1.93
N LEU A 81 12.78 0.76 1.77
CA LEU A 81 13.67 0.03 0.85
C LEU A 81 13.78 -1.46 1.23
N THR A 82 13.91 -1.76 2.52
CA THR A 82 13.97 -3.14 3.01
C THR A 82 12.67 -3.87 2.66
N ALA A 83 11.52 -3.32 3.05
CA ALA A 83 10.22 -3.95 2.79
C ALA A 83 9.95 -4.17 1.30
N VAL A 84 10.21 -3.17 0.45
CA VAL A 84 10.02 -3.29 -1.00
C VAL A 84 10.95 -4.34 -1.60
N THR A 85 12.22 -4.37 -1.19
CA THR A 85 13.17 -5.36 -1.69
C THR A 85 12.77 -6.78 -1.32
N GLU A 86 12.29 -7.01 -0.10
CA GLU A 86 11.76 -8.32 0.31
C GLU A 86 10.52 -8.71 -0.48
N VAL A 87 9.61 -7.78 -0.76
CA VAL A 87 8.44 -8.03 -1.61
C VAL A 87 8.86 -8.43 -3.03
N LEU A 88 9.79 -7.70 -3.64
CA LEU A 88 10.32 -8.03 -4.97
C LEU A 88 10.99 -9.42 -4.97
N ARG A 89 11.79 -9.72 -3.94
CA ARG A 89 12.44 -11.03 -3.79
C ARG A 89 11.42 -12.16 -3.63
N ALA A 90 10.38 -11.96 -2.83
CA ALA A 90 9.31 -12.94 -2.63
C ALA A 90 8.54 -13.22 -3.94
N LEU A 91 8.41 -12.21 -4.81
CA LEU A 91 7.79 -12.34 -6.13
C LEU A 91 8.78 -12.79 -7.22
N ARG A 92 10.05 -13.02 -6.87
CA ARG A 92 11.14 -13.37 -7.80
C ARG A 92 11.29 -12.36 -8.94
N LEU A 93 11.02 -11.08 -8.65
CA LEU A 93 11.20 -9.98 -9.59
C LEU A 93 12.66 -9.51 -9.51
N GLY A 94 13.37 -9.61 -10.63
CA GLY A 94 14.71 -9.08 -10.77
C GLY A 94 14.73 -7.57 -11.07
N PRO A 95 15.92 -6.98 -11.12
CA PRO A 95 16.10 -5.57 -11.47
C PRO A 95 15.52 -5.20 -12.84
N VAL A 96 15.49 -6.16 -13.77
CA VAL A 96 14.99 -5.95 -15.14
C VAL A 96 13.47 -5.82 -15.15
N GLU A 97 12.76 -6.72 -14.46
CA GLU A 97 11.29 -6.69 -14.36
C GLU A 97 10.81 -5.39 -13.71
N PHE A 98 11.51 -4.94 -12.66
CA PHE A 98 11.23 -3.64 -12.03
C PHE A 98 11.50 -2.46 -12.98
N GLY A 99 12.59 -2.51 -13.75
CA GLY A 99 12.92 -1.48 -14.73
C GLY A 99 11.88 -1.33 -15.85
N LEU A 100 11.22 -2.43 -16.25
CA LEU A 100 10.15 -2.41 -17.23
C LEU A 100 8.84 -1.82 -16.68
N TRP A 101 8.56 -2.07 -15.40
CA TRP A 101 7.32 -1.61 -14.74
C TRP A 101 7.41 -0.12 -14.33
N SER A 102 8.56 0.31 -13.79
CA SER A 102 8.79 1.69 -13.33
C SER A 102 8.83 2.74 -14.46
N ARG A 103 9.06 2.30 -15.71
CA ARG A 103 9.03 3.14 -16.91
C ARG A 103 7.64 3.32 -17.51
N ARG A 104 6.63 2.60 -17.03
CA ARG A 104 5.25 2.73 -17.52
C ARG A 104 4.47 3.57 -16.52
N ARG A 105 4.37 4.88 -16.75
CA ARG A 105 3.41 5.69 -16.01
C ARG A 105 2.10 5.80 -16.80
N PRO A 106 0.93 5.78 -16.14
CA PRO A 106 -0.35 6.00 -16.81
C PRO A 106 -0.43 7.33 -17.57
N GLU A 107 0.29 8.36 -17.12
CA GLU A 107 0.41 9.65 -17.80
C GLU A 107 1.08 9.58 -19.19
N ASP A 108 1.85 8.54 -19.49
CA ASP A 108 2.55 8.38 -20.78
C ASP A 108 1.60 7.98 -21.94
N TYR A 109 0.31 7.69 -21.67
CA TYR A 109 -0.68 7.36 -22.70
C TYR A 109 -1.31 8.60 -23.39
N HIS A 110 -1.08 9.82 -22.89
CA HIS A 110 -1.78 11.02 -23.37
C HIS A 110 -1.05 11.89 -24.40
N GLU A 111 0.19 11.60 -24.78
CA GLU A 111 0.96 12.47 -25.69
C GLU A 111 1.11 11.97 -27.15
N THR A 112 0.67 10.76 -27.50
CA THR A 112 0.90 10.22 -28.86
C THR A 112 -0.29 10.35 -29.83
N GLY A 113 -1.28 11.22 -29.53
CA GLY A 113 -2.51 11.31 -30.33
C GLY A 113 -2.93 12.70 -30.83
N ALA A 114 -2.19 13.77 -30.51
CA ALA A 114 -2.59 15.14 -30.83
C ALA A 114 -1.43 15.90 -31.50
N GLY A 115 -1.09 15.53 -32.72
CA GLY A 115 -0.01 16.20 -33.44
C GLY A 115 0.14 15.88 -34.91
N GLU A 116 -0.90 15.42 -35.59
CA GLU A 116 -0.91 15.38 -37.06
C GLU A 116 -2.28 15.86 -37.57
N ARG A 117 -2.36 17.16 -37.87
CA ARG A 117 -3.25 17.74 -38.88
C ARG A 117 -2.51 18.86 -39.59
#